data_AF-A0AAD7ENJ0-F1
#
_entry.id   AF-A0AAD7ENJ0-F1
#
_cell.length_a   1.000
_cell.length_b   1.000
_cell.length_c   1.000
_cell.angle_alpha   90.00
_cell.angle_beta   90.00
_cell.angle_gamma   90.00
#
_symmetry.space_group_name_H-M   'P 1'
#
loop_
_entity.id
_entity.type
_entity.pdbx_description
1 polymer ?
#
loop_
_entity_poly.entity_id
_entity_poly.type
_entity_poly.pdbx_seq_one_letter_code
_entity_poly.pdbx_strand_id
1 'polypeptide(L)'
;MDCVPKLTASTSHHPFSCASLSLPLLDLLDTVLPPPSELTLSVSSGTGLFEALFLQHHSHHSSPDSFLGVEISQTHPINRFLPEAKSAVVPSTWAIAPGEAERAERLMFVYPRQPGLVQAYLGQGTRLHTVVWIGPRCVM
;
A
#
# COMPACT_ATOMS: atom_id res chain seq x y z
N MET A 1 17.97 0.83 -0.51
CA MET A 1 16.81 0.32 0.24
C MET A 1 17.25 0.11 1.67
N ASP A 2 16.47 0.60 2.62
CA ASP A 2 16.75 0.53 4.05
C ASP A 2 16.28 -0.82 4.63
N CYS A 3 16.83 -1.22 5.77
CA CYS A 3 16.42 -2.44 6.47
C CYS A 3 15.06 -2.26 7.17
N VAL A 4 14.15 -3.23 7.01
CA VAL A 4 12.85 -3.20 7.70
C VAL A 4 12.98 -3.66 9.17
N PRO A 5 12.23 -3.07 10.11
CA PRO A 5 12.26 -3.47 11.51
C PRO A 5 11.61 -4.85 11.70
N LYS A 6 12.03 -5.58 12.74
CA LYS A 6 11.37 -6.83 13.13
C LYS A 6 10.06 -6.53 13.84
N LEU A 7 8.94 -7.00 13.27
CA LEU A 7 7.62 -6.89 13.90
C LEU A 7 7.40 -7.98 14.95
N THR A 8 6.44 -7.72 15.84
CA THR A 8 5.97 -8.66 16.87
C THR A 8 4.44 -8.74 16.84
N ALA A 9 3.86 -9.55 17.73
CA ALA A 9 2.41 -9.59 17.92
C ALA A 9 1.83 -8.26 18.48
N SER A 10 2.64 -7.48 19.19
CA SER A 10 2.23 -6.20 19.77
C SER A 10 2.31 -5.08 18.73
N THR A 11 1.30 -4.21 18.72
CA THR A 11 1.26 -3.01 17.89
C THR A 11 2.30 -1.99 18.34
N SER A 12 3.09 -1.48 17.41
CA SER A 12 4.07 -0.42 17.67
C SER A 12 4.03 0.66 16.58
N HIS A 13 4.31 1.90 16.97
CA HIS A 13 4.45 3.01 16.03
C HIS A 13 5.87 3.07 15.48
N HIS A 14 6.02 3.30 14.17
CA HIS A 14 7.30 3.50 13.52
C HIS A 14 7.36 4.88 12.84
N PRO A 15 8.46 5.64 12.94
CA PRO A 15 8.55 7.00 12.38
C PRO A 15 8.36 7.08 10.86
N PHE A 16 8.47 5.97 10.14
CA PHE A 16 8.30 5.90 8.68
C PHE A 16 6.96 5.32 8.22
N SER A 17 6.02 5.04 9.13
CA SER A 17 4.67 4.59 8.78
C SER A 17 3.61 5.40 9.52
N CYS A 18 2.51 5.74 8.84
CA CYS A 18 1.35 6.37 9.46
C CYS A 18 0.50 5.38 10.27
N ALA A 19 0.65 4.07 10.02
CA ALA A 19 -0.05 3.02 10.74
C ALA A 19 0.82 2.47 11.89
N SER A 20 0.16 2.04 12.97
CA SER A 20 0.82 1.15 13.92
C SER A 20 0.98 -0.24 13.29
N LEU A 21 2.16 -0.82 13.43
CA LEU A 21 2.56 -2.04 12.75
C LEU A 21 2.57 -3.22 13.73
N SER A 22 2.16 -4.39 13.27
CA SER A 22 2.21 -5.65 14.02
C SER A 22 2.08 -6.83 13.05
N LEU A 23 2.54 -8.01 13.44
CA LEU A 23 2.35 -9.24 12.64
C LEU A 23 0.85 -9.55 12.40
N PRO A 24 -0.04 -9.48 13.43
CA PRO A 24 -1.47 -9.73 13.22
C PRO A 24 -2.12 -8.81 12.18
N LEU A 25 -1.64 -7.57 12.03
CA LEU A 25 -2.13 -6.67 10.98
C LEU A 25 -1.74 -7.19 9.59
N LEU A 26 -0.50 -7.63 9.40
CA LEU A 26 -0.05 -8.18 8.11
C LEU A 26 -0.79 -9.48 7.79
N ASP A 27 -0.93 -10.37 8.77
CA ASP A 27 -1.66 -11.63 8.61
C ASP A 27 -3.13 -11.37 8.24
N LEU A 28 -3.79 -10.40 8.90
CA LEU A 28 -5.17 -10.01 8.54
C LEU A 28 -5.25 -9.51 7.09
N LEU A 29 -4.28 -8.71 6.64
CA LEU A 29 -4.25 -8.20 5.29
C LEU A 29 -4.09 -9.30 4.26
N ASP A 30 -3.29 -10.31 4.54
CA ASP A 30 -3.12 -11.47 3.68
C ASP A 30 -4.44 -12.25 3.49
N THR A 31 -5.27 -12.31 4.53
CA THR A 31 -6.59 -12.96 4.43
C THR A 31 -7.58 -12.19 3.56
N VAL A 32 -7.47 -10.85 3.49
CA VAL A 32 -8.41 -10.00 2.73
C VAL A 32 -7.87 -9.60 1.35
N LEU A 33 -6.56 -9.72 1.12
CA LEU A 33 -5.88 -9.55 -0.16
C LEU A 33 -5.47 -10.92 -0.73
N PRO A 34 -6.40 -11.85 -1.07
CA PRO A 34 -6.01 -13.18 -1.52
C PRO A 34 -5.46 -13.14 -2.96
N PRO A 35 -5.37 -14.25 -3.73
CA PRO A 35 -4.18 -14.67 -4.48
C PRO A 35 -3.37 -13.64 -5.33
N PRO A 36 -2.06 -13.90 -5.56
CA PRO A 36 -1.12 -13.02 -6.26
C PRO A 36 -1.30 -12.95 -7.80
N SER A 37 -2.38 -13.51 -8.34
CA SER A 37 -2.73 -13.36 -9.76
C SER A 37 -3.38 -12.01 -10.09
N GLU A 38 -3.74 -11.25 -9.07
CA GLU A 38 -4.45 -9.98 -9.15
C GLU A 38 -3.55 -8.86 -8.60
N LEU A 39 -3.67 -7.67 -9.17
CA LEU A 39 -2.89 -6.50 -8.78
C LEU A 39 -3.54 -5.79 -7.59
N THR A 40 -2.76 -5.66 -6.51
CA THR A 40 -3.06 -4.76 -5.40
C THR A 40 -2.28 -3.46 -5.54
N LEU A 41 -2.97 -2.32 -5.49
CA LEU A 41 -2.32 -1.01 -5.37
C LEU A 41 -2.42 -0.48 -3.94
N SER A 42 -1.26 -0.29 -3.30
CA SER A 42 -1.16 0.51 -2.08
C SER A 42 -1.01 1.98 -2.46
N VAL A 43 -2.09 2.75 -2.35
CA VAL A 43 -2.11 4.17 -2.70
C VAL A 43 -1.57 5.00 -1.55
N SER A 44 -0.64 5.91 -1.86
CA SER A 44 0.07 6.75 -0.89
C SER A 44 0.99 5.94 0.04
N SER A 45 1.81 5.07 -0.56
CA SER A 45 2.75 4.17 0.14
C SER A 45 3.84 4.89 0.95
N GLY A 46 4.03 6.19 0.74
CA GLY A 46 4.96 7.04 1.48
C GLY A 46 6.40 6.54 1.37
N THR A 47 6.99 6.15 2.50
CA THR A 47 8.35 5.59 2.51
C THR A 47 8.42 4.16 1.99
N GLY A 48 7.28 3.48 1.81
CA GLY A 48 7.20 2.08 1.42
C GLY A 48 7.43 1.08 2.56
N LEU A 49 7.59 1.55 3.81
CA LEU A 49 7.91 0.67 4.94
C LEU A 49 6.84 -0.41 5.16
N PHE A 50 5.57 -0.01 5.10
CA PHE A 50 4.45 -0.91 5.36
C PHE A 50 4.40 -2.03 4.30
N GLU A 51 4.50 -1.64 3.04
CA GLU A 51 4.45 -2.52 1.89
C GLU A 51 5.66 -3.46 1.87
N ALA A 52 6.85 -2.96 2.18
CA ALA A 52 8.05 -3.78 2.28
C ALA A 52 7.92 -4.84 3.38
N LEU A 53 7.36 -4.49 4.53
CA LEU A 53 7.07 -5.44 5.62
C LEU A 53 6.03 -6.48 5.19
N PHE A 54 4.97 -6.07 4.51
CA PHE A 54 3.94 -6.98 3.99
C PHE A 54 4.53 -7.97 2.98
N LEU A 55 5.29 -7.50 1.99
CA LEU A 55 5.93 -8.34 0.98
C LEU A 55 7.00 -9.28 1.57
N GLN A 56 7.76 -8.83 2.57
CA GLN A 56 8.74 -9.66 3.25
C GLN A 56 8.08 -10.78 4.06
N HIS A 57 6.96 -10.50 4.73
CA HIS A 57 6.23 -11.47 5.54
C HIS A 57 5.39 -12.44 4.69
N HIS A 58 4.80 -11.95 3.60
CA HIS A 58 3.99 -12.71 2.64
C HIS A 58 4.62 -12.70 1.24
N SER A 59 5.70 -13.46 1.08
CA SER A 59 6.52 -13.48 -0.15
C SER A 59 5.76 -13.91 -1.41
N HIS A 60 4.61 -14.56 -1.28
CA HIS A 60 3.78 -14.92 -2.43
C HIS A 60 3.18 -13.69 -3.15
N HIS A 61 3.09 -12.52 -2.48
CA HIS A 61 2.76 -11.22 -3.10
C HIS A 61 3.98 -10.51 -3.72
N SER A 62 5.14 -11.16 -3.77
CA SER A 62 6.35 -10.56 -4.33
C SER A 62 6.45 -10.66 -5.85
N SER A 63 5.51 -11.32 -6.54
CA SER A 63 5.49 -11.33 -8.01
C SER A 63 5.37 -9.89 -8.54
N PRO A 64 6.11 -9.46 -9.59
CA PRO A 64 6.13 -8.07 -10.03
C PRO A 64 4.73 -7.46 -10.23
N ASP A 65 3.78 -8.25 -10.70
CA ASP A 65 2.44 -7.79 -11.08
C ASP A 65 1.36 -7.91 -9.97
N SER A 66 1.69 -8.44 -8.79
CA SER A 66 0.70 -8.69 -7.73
C SER A 66 0.50 -7.54 -6.75
N PHE A 67 1.49 -6.68 -6.59
CA PHE A 67 1.48 -5.64 -5.58
C PHE A 67 2.39 -4.48 -5.97
N LEU A 68 1.86 -3.25 -5.99
CA LEU A 68 2.62 -2.03 -6.21
C LEU A 68 2.27 -0.97 -5.17
N GLY A 69 3.29 -0.30 -4.64
CA GLY A 69 3.14 0.93 -3.86
C GLY A 69 3.14 2.15 -4.77
N VAL A 70 2.08 2.95 -4.72
CA VAL A 70 1.95 4.20 -5.47
C VAL A 70 2.37 5.37 -4.58
N GLU A 71 3.26 6.23 -5.06
CA GLU A 71 3.65 7.46 -4.35
C GLU A 71 3.94 8.61 -5.31
N ILE A 72 3.90 9.85 -4.81
CA ILE A 72 4.15 11.04 -5.61
C ILE A 72 5.64 11.09 -6.00
N SER A 73 5.90 11.34 -7.28
CA SER A 73 7.23 11.65 -7.78
C SER A 73 7.72 12.97 -7.18
N GLN A 74 8.85 12.92 -6.50
CA GLN A 74 9.52 14.09 -5.93
C GLN A 74 10.96 14.19 -6.42
N THR A 75 11.59 15.35 -6.23
CA THR A 75 13.01 15.55 -6.58
C THR A 75 13.95 14.61 -5.86
N HIS A 76 13.53 14.08 -4.70
CA HIS A 76 14.20 13.01 -3.98
C HIS A 76 13.20 11.88 -3.73
N PRO A 77 13.58 10.61 -3.93
CA PRO A 77 12.68 9.49 -3.68
C PRO A 77 12.21 9.47 -2.22
N ILE A 78 10.88 9.50 -2.01
CA ILE A 78 10.28 9.32 -0.68
C ILE A 78 10.44 7.86 -0.25
N ASN A 79 10.27 6.94 -1.20
CA ASN A 79 10.34 5.52 -0.94
C ASN A 79 11.77 5.09 -0.61
N ARG A 80 11.93 4.43 0.54
CA ARG A 80 13.20 3.94 1.07
C ARG A 80 13.25 2.43 1.20
N PHE A 81 12.08 1.79 1.27
CA PHE A 81 11.97 0.38 1.65
C PHE A 81 11.50 -0.52 0.51
N LEU A 82 10.69 -0.03 -0.44
CA LEU A 82 10.29 -0.82 -1.61
C LEU A 82 11.31 -0.74 -2.74
N PRO A 83 11.48 -1.83 -3.52
CA PRO A 83 12.26 -1.79 -4.73
C PRO A 83 11.52 -1.00 -5.80
N GLU A 84 12.26 -0.47 -6.77
CA GLU A 84 11.68 0.28 -7.91
C GLU A 84 10.65 -0.56 -8.67
N ALA A 85 10.91 -1.86 -8.86
CA ALA A 85 9.98 -2.80 -9.49
C ALA A 85 8.66 -3.01 -8.73
N LYS A 86 8.55 -2.53 -7.49
CA LYS A 86 7.36 -2.59 -6.64
C LYS A 86 6.79 -1.20 -6.35
N SER A 87 7.28 -0.18 -7.05
CA SER A 87 6.92 1.21 -6.83
C SER A 87 6.40 1.82 -8.13
N ALA A 88 5.23 2.44 -8.08
CA ALA A 88 4.69 3.27 -9.14
C ALA A 88 4.72 4.73 -8.67
N VAL A 89 5.03 5.65 -9.58
CA VAL A 89 5.11 7.09 -9.26
C VAL A 89 4.05 7.90 -9.99
N VAL A 90 3.45 8.87 -9.28
CA VAL A 90 2.44 9.77 -9.84
C VAL A 90 2.89 11.24 -9.73
N PRO A 91 2.50 12.13 -10.65
CA PRO A 91 3.02 13.50 -10.70
C PRO A 91 2.48 14.42 -9.59
N SER A 92 1.41 14.04 -8.91
CA SER A 92 0.80 14.88 -7.86
C SER A 92 -0.04 14.06 -6.89
N THR A 93 -0.41 14.67 -5.76
CA THR A 93 -1.28 14.08 -4.74
C THR A 93 -2.65 13.64 -5.26
N TRP A 94 -3.11 14.24 -6.36
CA TRP A 94 -4.43 13.97 -6.94
C TRP A 94 -4.37 13.05 -8.17
N ALA A 95 -3.17 12.66 -8.58
CA ALA A 95 -2.98 11.86 -9.77
C ALA A 95 -3.26 10.37 -9.49
N ILE A 96 -3.82 9.72 -10.52
CA ILE A 96 -4.10 8.30 -10.58
C ILE A 96 -2.92 7.60 -11.28
N ALA A 97 -2.50 6.44 -10.78
CA ALA A 97 -1.51 5.60 -11.44
C ALA A 97 -2.03 5.14 -12.82
N PRO A 98 -1.44 5.60 -13.94
CA PRO A 98 -2.02 5.42 -15.26
C PRO A 98 -1.88 3.98 -15.76
N GLY A 99 -3.01 3.31 -15.97
CA GLY A 99 -3.06 1.92 -16.42
C GLY A 99 -3.03 0.92 -15.26
N GLU A 100 -2.21 1.13 -14.23
CA GLU A 100 -2.26 0.27 -13.04
C GLU A 100 -3.60 0.38 -12.32
N ALA A 101 -4.15 1.59 -12.16
CA ALA A 101 -5.40 1.80 -11.44
C ALA A 101 -6.62 1.17 -12.15
N GLU A 102 -6.60 1.08 -13.48
CA GLU A 102 -7.64 0.42 -14.27
C GLU A 102 -7.57 -1.11 -14.14
N ARG A 103 -6.34 -1.64 -14.02
CA ARG A 103 -6.07 -3.07 -13.90
C ARG A 103 -6.26 -3.59 -12.49
N ALA A 104 -6.08 -2.73 -11.48
CA ALA A 104 -6.14 -3.09 -10.08
C ALA A 104 -7.49 -3.71 -9.72
N GLU A 105 -7.46 -4.95 -9.26
CA GLU A 105 -8.62 -5.61 -8.69
C GLU A 105 -8.79 -5.24 -7.21
N ARG A 106 -7.75 -4.66 -6.60
CA ARG A 106 -7.69 -4.34 -5.18
C ARG A 106 -6.98 -3.02 -4.91
N LEU A 107 -7.55 -2.25 -4.00
CA LEU A 107 -6.96 -1.00 -3.50
C LEU A 107 -6.72 -1.09 -2.01
N MET A 108 -5.57 -0.61 -1.57
CA MET A 108 -5.26 -0.39 -0.16
C MET A 108 -4.93 1.08 0.05
N PHE A 109 -5.60 1.70 1.01
CA PHE A 109 -5.35 3.08 1.42
C PHE A 109 -4.86 3.10 2.86
N VAL A 110 -3.65 3.62 3.06
CA VAL A 110 -3.09 3.82 4.40
C VAL A 110 -3.20 5.29 4.78
N TYR A 111 -4.13 5.58 5.69
CA TYR A 111 -4.40 6.93 6.19
C TYR A 111 -4.66 7.98 5.10
N PRO A 112 -5.59 7.73 4.14
CA PRO A 112 -5.86 8.68 3.07
C PRO A 112 -6.47 9.96 3.65
N ARG A 113 -5.80 11.09 3.43
CA ARG A 113 -6.26 12.40 3.95
C ARG A 113 -7.27 13.09 3.04
N GLN A 114 -7.43 12.60 1.81
CA GLN A 114 -8.18 13.27 0.75
C GLN A 114 -9.26 12.36 0.19
N PRO A 115 -10.53 12.51 0.62
CA PRO A 115 -11.63 11.66 0.15
C PRO A 115 -11.83 11.69 -1.37
N GLY A 116 -11.57 12.83 -2.02
CA GLY A 116 -11.66 12.94 -3.48
C GLY A 116 -10.69 12.04 -4.24
N LEU A 117 -9.50 11.78 -3.67
CA LEU A 117 -8.52 10.85 -4.25
C LEU A 117 -9.06 9.42 -4.19
N VAL A 118 -9.64 9.04 -3.05
CA VAL A 118 -10.25 7.72 -2.86
C VAL A 118 -11.36 7.53 -3.89
N GLN A 119 -12.27 8.51 -4.01
CA GLN A 119 -13.34 8.46 -5.01
C GLN A 119 -12.81 8.34 -6.45
N ALA A 120 -11.73 9.06 -6.78
CA ALA A 120 -11.13 9.00 -8.11
C ALA A 120 -10.55 7.61 -8.42
N TYR A 121 -9.84 6.97 -7.48
CA TYR A 121 -9.34 5.59 -7.64
C TYR A 121 -10.46 4.56 -7.72
N LEU A 122 -11.49 4.69 -6.87
CA LEU A 122 -12.67 3.82 -6.93
C LEU A 122 -13.39 3.90 -8.29
N GLY A 123 -13.30 5.03 -8.98
CA GLY A 123 -13.89 5.24 -10.30
C GLY A 123 -13.10 4.65 -11.47
N GLN A 124 -11.91 4.09 -11.27
CA GLN A 124 -11.06 3.60 -12.37
C GLN A 124 -11.37 2.16 -12.78
N GLY A 125 -11.51 1.26 -11.80
CA GLY A 125 -11.48 -0.17 -12.04
C GLY A 125 -12.88 -0.77 -12.20
N THR A 126 -13.17 -1.36 -13.36
CA THR A 126 -14.36 -2.23 -13.54
C THR A 126 -14.19 -3.61 -12.89
N ARG A 127 -12.94 -3.96 -12.52
CA ARG A 127 -12.53 -5.23 -11.92
C ARG A 127 -12.29 -5.13 -10.41
N LEU A 128 -12.41 -3.93 -9.85
CA LEU A 128 -12.19 -3.67 -8.43
C LEU A 128 -13.25 -4.37 -7.57
N HIS A 129 -12.83 -5.28 -6.69
CA HIS A 129 -13.75 -5.97 -5.77
C HIS A 129 -13.33 -5.89 -4.30
N THR A 130 -12.08 -5.52 -4.01
CA THR A 130 -11.62 -5.36 -2.63
C THR A 130 -11.04 -3.97 -2.41
N VAL A 131 -11.49 -3.32 -1.36
CA VAL A 131 -10.92 -2.05 -0.89
C VAL A 131 -10.58 -2.20 0.58
N VAL A 132 -9.31 -2.02 0.91
CA VAL A 132 -8.81 -1.99 2.28
C VAL A 132 -8.54 -0.56 2.69
N TRP A 133 -9.09 -0.16 3.83
CA TRP A 133 -8.86 1.14 4.44
C TRP A 133 -8.20 0.97 5.80
N ILE A 134 -7.02 1.55 5.98
CA ILE A 134 -6.31 1.59 7.26
C ILE A 134 -6.36 3.03 7.77
N GLY A 135 -7.30 3.31 8.67
CA GLY A 135 -7.58 4.64 9.19
C GLY A 135 -7.20 4.84 10.66
N PRO A 136 -7.38 6.07 11.19
CA PRO A 136 -7.25 6.31 12.61
C PRO A 136 -8.22 5.43 13.40
N ARG A 137 -7.79 5.00 14.60
CA ARG A 137 -8.68 4.32 15.53
C ARG A 137 -9.77 5.31 15.98
N CYS A 138 -11.03 4.94 15.80
CA CYS A 138 -12.13 5.65 16.42
C CYS A 138 -12.03 5.42 17.94
N VAL A 139 -11.80 6.49 18.71
CA VAL A 139 -11.97 6.50 20.16
C VAL A 139 -13.38 7.00 20.43
N MET A 140 -14.26 6.07 20.84
CA MET A 140 -15.55 6.39 21.46
C MET A 140 -15.37 6.55 22.96
#